data_AF-A0A251RUI2-F1
#
_entry.id   AF-A0A251RUI2-F1
#
_cell.length_a   1.000
_cell.length_b   1.000
_cell.length_c   1.000
_cell.angle_alpha   90.00
_cell.angle_beta   90.00
_cell.angle_gamma   90.00
#
_symmetry.space_group_name_H-M   'P 1'
#
loop_
_entity.id
_entity.type
_entity.pdbx_description
1 polymer ?
#
loop_
_entity_poly.entity_id
_entity_poly.type
_entity_poly.pdbx_seq_one_letter_code
_entity_poly.pdbx_strand_id
1 'polypeptide(L)'
;MKSGYECLRTPYAQDFLSVVPIEGLGQCMSAVEYRAILKYRLMVPPFPVDDPCPVCRKSCLDSFGEHAIHCKELPGFKYRHDLVRDVLYDVLKRAGISAKKEAPVNFLTDPLEGRSTLRPADILVFGWEGGKHACVDLTGVSPLVGLKGPRVCGGSGDNQGRGGQSS
;
A
#
# COMPACT_ATOMS: atom_id res chain seq x y z
N MET A 1 4.66 11.86 -14.16
CA MET A 1 5.82 12.61 -13.62
C MET A 1 5.43 13.84 -12.80
N LYS A 2 4.53 14.72 -13.27
CA LYS A 2 4.14 15.94 -12.52
C LYS A 2 3.57 15.69 -11.10
N SER A 3 2.73 14.67 -10.90
CA SER A 3 2.11 14.41 -9.58
C SER A 3 3.09 13.90 -8.51
N GLY A 4 4.12 13.14 -8.90
CA GLY A 4 5.10 12.59 -7.95
C GLY A 4 5.99 13.66 -7.33
N TYR A 5 6.41 14.65 -8.13
CA TYR A 5 7.21 15.78 -7.64
C TYR A 5 6.39 16.70 -6.72
N GLU A 6 5.11 16.91 -7.02
CA GLU A 6 4.23 17.76 -6.21
C GLU A 6 4.03 17.18 -4.80
N CYS A 7 3.87 15.86 -4.67
CA CYS A 7 3.78 15.21 -3.36
C CYS A 7 5.06 15.39 -2.52
N LEU A 8 6.23 15.45 -3.14
CA LEU A 8 7.49 15.67 -2.41
C LEU A 8 7.67 17.10 -1.91
N ARG A 9 6.81 18.03 -2.36
CA ARG A 9 6.83 19.45 -1.98
C ARG A 9 5.82 19.79 -0.89
N THR A 10 4.97 18.85 -0.47
CA THR A 10 4.01 19.12 0.60
C THR A 10 4.76 19.38 1.91
N PRO A 11 4.22 20.21 2.81
CA PRO A 11 4.79 20.38 4.14
C PRO A 11 5.07 19.03 4.81
N TYR A 12 6.19 18.95 5.50
CA TYR A 12 6.64 17.76 6.24
C TYR A 12 7.00 16.52 5.39
N ALA A 13 6.85 16.56 4.06
CA ALA A 13 7.15 15.41 3.21
C ALA A 13 8.62 14.96 3.35
N GLN A 14 9.53 15.89 3.63
CA GLN A 14 10.98 15.68 3.67
C GLN A 14 11.58 15.68 5.08
N ASP A 15 10.77 15.75 6.13
CA ASP A 15 11.27 15.89 7.51
C ASP A 15 12.15 14.72 7.95
N PHE A 16 11.92 13.53 7.38
CA PHE A 16 12.77 12.36 7.62
C PHE A 16 14.26 12.59 7.25
N LEU A 17 14.60 13.65 6.52
CA LEU A 17 15.97 14.04 6.19
C LEU A 17 16.69 14.81 7.31
N SER A 18 15.93 15.48 8.18
CA SER A 18 16.45 16.40 9.20
C SER A 18 16.16 15.95 10.64
N VAL A 19 15.22 15.02 10.84
CA VAL A 19 14.90 14.49 12.17
C VAL A 19 16.02 13.60 12.73
N VAL A 20 16.28 13.76 14.03
CA VAL A 20 17.19 12.88 14.77
C VAL A 20 16.44 11.57 15.10
N PRO A 21 16.99 10.38 14.79
CA PRO A 21 16.34 9.11 15.12
C PRO A 21 16.25 8.92 16.64
N ILE A 22 15.11 8.43 17.12
CA ILE A 22 14.86 8.16 18.56
C ILE A 22 14.62 6.66 18.73
N GLU A 23 15.70 5.91 18.97
CA GLU A 23 15.65 4.44 19.09
C GLU A 23 14.76 3.96 20.24
N GLY A 24 14.78 4.67 21.38
CA GLY A 24 13.97 4.31 22.55
C GLY A 24 12.45 4.35 22.34
N LEU A 25 11.99 5.02 21.29
CA LEU A 25 10.57 5.08 20.89
C LEU A 25 10.27 4.28 19.60
N GLY A 26 11.26 3.57 19.05
CA GLY A 26 11.15 2.93 17.74
C GLY A 26 10.95 3.93 16.58
N GLN A 27 11.23 5.22 16.79
CA GLN A 27 11.13 6.28 15.79
C GLN A 27 12.47 6.42 15.05
N CYS A 28 12.93 5.31 14.48
CA CYS A 28 14.18 5.23 13.73
C CYS A 28 13.95 4.50 12.42
N MET A 29 14.80 4.80 11.44
CA MET A 29 14.80 4.15 10.13
C MET A 29 16.15 3.48 9.94
N SER A 30 16.16 2.24 9.46
CA SER A 30 17.41 1.55 9.14
C SER A 30 18.12 2.23 7.96
N ALA A 31 19.44 2.04 7.86
CA ALA A 31 20.21 2.54 6.72
C ALA A 31 19.70 2.00 5.37
N VAL A 32 19.11 0.78 5.36
CA VAL A 32 18.53 0.17 4.17
C VAL A 32 17.26 0.92 3.75
N GLU A 33 16.34 1.16 4.68
CA GLU A 33 15.10 1.90 4.44
C GLU A 33 15.39 3.34 4.01
N TYR A 34 16.33 4.02 4.67
CA TYR A 34 16.71 5.38 4.35
C TYR A 34 17.24 5.51 2.91
N ARG A 35 18.17 4.63 2.52
CA ARG A 35 18.68 4.58 1.14
C ARG A 35 17.60 4.23 0.13
N ALA A 36 16.69 3.31 0.46
CA ALA A 36 15.60 2.92 -0.43
C ALA A 36 14.64 4.08 -0.68
N ILE A 37 14.21 4.78 0.37
CA ILE A 37 13.31 5.95 0.26
C ILE A 37 13.99 7.09 -0.51
N LEU A 38 15.27 7.35 -0.24
CA LEU A 38 16.03 8.37 -0.97
C LEU A 38 16.12 8.05 -2.47
N LYS A 39 16.56 6.84 -2.84
CA LYS A 39 16.66 6.42 -4.24
C LYS A 39 15.33 6.56 -4.95
N TYR A 40 14.27 6.05 -4.32
CA TYR A 40 12.92 6.11 -4.84
C TYR A 40 12.43 7.56 -5.07
N ARG A 41 12.63 8.45 -4.10
CA ARG A 41 12.20 9.86 -4.22
C ARG A 41 13.03 10.67 -5.21
N LEU A 42 14.31 10.35 -5.36
CA LEU A 42 15.20 10.96 -6.35
C LEU A 42 15.06 10.33 -7.74
N MET A 43 14.15 9.37 -7.92
CA MET A 43 13.98 8.62 -9.17
C MET A 43 15.29 7.94 -9.63
N VAL A 44 16.11 7.52 -8.68
CA VAL A 44 17.30 6.68 -8.94
C VAL A 44 16.84 5.23 -8.93
N PRO A 45 17.04 4.44 -10.01
CA PRO A 45 16.58 3.06 -10.09
C PRO A 45 17.09 2.18 -8.92
N PRO A 46 16.23 1.75 -7.97
CA PRO A 46 16.67 0.86 -6.89
C PRO A 46 16.88 -0.60 -7.32
N PHE A 47 16.24 -1.04 -8.40
CA PHE A 47 16.25 -2.45 -8.85
C PHE A 47 16.83 -2.58 -10.26
N PRO A 48 17.55 -3.68 -10.55
CA PRO A 48 17.83 -4.05 -11.92
C PRO A 48 16.52 -4.41 -12.65
N VAL A 49 16.53 -4.24 -13.96
CA VAL A 49 15.37 -4.52 -14.82
C VAL A 49 15.12 -6.04 -14.84
N ASP A 50 13.85 -6.44 -14.82
CA ASP A 50 13.36 -7.81 -15.00
C ASP A 50 13.68 -8.83 -13.89
N ASP A 51 14.17 -8.39 -12.73
CA ASP A 51 14.35 -9.28 -11.57
C ASP A 51 13.00 -9.78 -11.02
N PRO A 52 12.83 -11.08 -10.72
CA PRO A 52 11.59 -11.58 -10.16
C PRO A 52 11.37 -11.02 -8.74
N CYS A 53 10.15 -10.57 -8.45
CA CYS A 53 9.80 -10.08 -7.13
C CYS A 53 10.03 -11.15 -6.05
N PRO A 54 10.83 -10.88 -5.00
CA PRO A 54 11.16 -11.89 -3.99
C PRO A 54 9.96 -12.29 -3.13
N VAL A 55 8.91 -11.46 -3.09
CA VAL A 55 7.70 -11.67 -2.29
C VAL A 55 6.69 -12.54 -3.04
N CYS A 56 6.23 -12.08 -4.21
CA CYS A 56 5.18 -12.79 -4.93
C CYS A 56 5.72 -13.82 -5.92
N ARG A 57 6.94 -13.63 -6.46
CA ARG A 57 7.52 -14.40 -7.57
C ARG A 57 6.66 -14.48 -8.85
N LYS A 58 5.58 -13.68 -8.93
CA LYS A 58 4.60 -13.65 -10.02
C LYS A 58 4.84 -12.52 -11.02
N SER A 59 5.67 -11.55 -10.67
CA SER A 59 5.92 -10.36 -11.49
C SER A 59 7.36 -9.91 -11.31
N CYS A 60 7.91 -9.30 -12.35
CA CYS A 60 9.22 -8.67 -12.27
C CYS A 60 9.14 -7.32 -11.57
N LEU A 61 10.23 -6.94 -10.91
CA LEU A 61 10.45 -5.60 -10.39
C LEU A 61 10.71 -4.66 -11.56
N ASP A 62 9.97 -3.56 -11.62
CA ASP A 62 10.36 -2.43 -12.46
C ASP A 62 11.56 -1.72 -11.84
N SER A 63 12.36 -1.08 -12.69
CA SER A 63 13.58 -0.40 -12.27
C SER A 63 13.37 0.67 -11.21
N PHE A 64 12.17 1.27 -11.13
CA PHE A 64 11.80 2.32 -10.16
C PHE A 64 11.10 1.78 -8.90
N GLY A 65 10.82 0.47 -8.82
CA GLY A 65 10.25 -0.17 -7.66
C GLY A 65 8.74 0.01 -7.47
N GLU A 66 7.98 0.37 -8.50
CA GLU A 66 6.51 0.41 -8.49
C GLU A 66 5.88 -0.92 -8.06
N HIS A 67 6.43 -2.06 -8.50
CA HIS A 67 5.98 -3.37 -8.04
C HIS A 67 6.32 -3.60 -6.57
N ALA A 68 7.52 -3.21 -6.12
CA ALA A 68 7.95 -3.42 -4.74
C ALA A 68 7.04 -2.71 -3.73
N ILE A 69 6.54 -1.51 -4.06
CA ILE A 69 5.64 -0.73 -3.20
C ILE A 69 4.18 -1.20 -3.25
N HIS A 70 3.73 -1.81 -4.36
CA HIS A 70 2.32 -2.20 -4.58
C HIS A 70 2.11 -3.71 -4.67
N CYS A 71 3.13 -4.50 -4.34
CA CYS A 71 3.02 -5.95 -4.41
C CYS A 71 1.87 -6.41 -3.50
N LYS A 72 0.85 -7.04 -4.09
CA LYS A 72 -0.36 -7.46 -3.36
C LYS A 72 -0.09 -8.47 -2.26
N GLU A 73 0.97 -9.24 -2.42
CA GLU A 73 1.42 -10.26 -1.47
C GLU A 73 2.32 -9.66 -0.37
N LEU A 74 2.72 -8.38 -0.48
CA LEU A 74 3.51 -7.72 0.52
C LEU A 74 2.61 -7.33 1.71
N PRO A 75 2.88 -7.84 2.93
CA PRO A 75 2.08 -7.49 4.10
C PRO A 75 2.22 -6.01 4.48
N GLY A 76 3.24 -5.30 4.00
CA GLY A 76 3.56 -3.93 4.39
C GLY A 76 2.44 -2.91 4.16
N PHE A 77 1.65 -3.03 3.09
CA PHE A 77 0.55 -2.09 2.85
C PHE A 77 -0.62 -2.32 3.82
N LYS A 78 -0.99 -3.59 4.02
CA LYS A 78 -1.99 -3.99 5.01
C LYS A 78 -1.54 -3.61 6.42
N TYR A 79 -0.28 -3.85 6.76
CA TYR A 79 0.31 -3.48 8.04
C TYR A 79 0.26 -1.97 8.30
N ARG A 80 0.62 -1.13 7.31
CA ARG A 80 0.55 0.33 7.48
C ARG A 80 -0.89 0.81 7.68
N HIS A 81 -1.83 0.24 6.94
CA HIS A 81 -3.26 0.53 7.10
C HIS A 81 -3.76 0.09 8.48
N ASP A 82 -3.47 -1.15 8.89
CA ASP A 82 -3.81 -1.70 10.20
C ASP A 82 -3.20 -0.86 11.33
N LEU A 83 -1.97 -0.38 11.17
CA LEU A 83 -1.30 0.50 12.14
C LEU A 83 -2.01 1.85 12.27
N VAL A 84 -2.34 2.51 11.15
CA VAL A 84 -3.07 3.80 11.19
C VAL A 84 -4.45 3.60 11.82
N ARG A 85 -5.14 2.52 11.49
CA ARG A 85 -6.39 2.13 12.14
C ARG A 85 -6.22 1.97 13.64
N ASP A 86 -5.22 1.22 14.07
CA ASP A 86 -4.99 0.96 15.49
C ASP A 86 -4.62 2.22 16.27
N VAL A 87 -3.83 3.13 15.69
CA VAL A 87 -3.52 4.44 16.28
C VAL A 87 -4.76 5.30 16.39
N LEU A 88 -5.58 5.40 15.33
CA LEU A 88 -6.83 6.16 15.39
C LEU A 88 -7.78 5.59 16.45
N TYR A 89 -7.87 4.27 16.54
CA TYR A 89 -8.64 3.60 17.57
C TYR A 89 -8.15 3.91 18.99
N ASP A 90 -6.83 3.91 19.21
CA ASP A 90 -6.24 4.27 20.51
C ASP A 90 -6.55 5.72 20.89
N VAL A 91 -6.47 6.66 19.94
CA VAL A 91 -6.84 8.06 20.15
C VAL A 91 -8.32 8.19 20.55
N LEU A 92 -9.22 7.51 19.84
CA LEU A 92 -10.66 7.51 20.18
C LEU A 92 -10.91 6.97 21.59
N LYS A 93 -10.26 5.85 21.94
CA LYS A 93 -10.37 5.25 23.26
C LYS A 93 -9.87 6.19 24.37
N ARG A 94 -8.73 6.88 24.16
CA ARG A 94 -8.19 7.87 25.10
C ARG A 94 -9.08 9.11 25.24
N ALA A 95 -9.80 9.47 24.19
CA ALA A 95 -10.80 10.54 24.21
C ALA A 95 -12.12 10.14 24.89
N GLY A 96 -12.26 8.89 25.37
CA GLY A 96 -13.51 8.39 25.96
C GLY A 96 -14.60 8.09 24.94
N ILE A 97 -14.25 8.03 23.65
CA ILE A 97 -15.19 7.77 22.57
C ILE A 97 -15.32 6.25 22.39
N SER A 98 -16.55 5.75 22.45
CA SER A 98 -16.82 4.33 22.21
C SER A 98 -16.66 4.02 20.73
N ALA A 99 -15.81 3.06 20.40
CA ALA A 99 -15.55 2.64 19.04
C ALA A 99 -15.27 1.13 18.97
N LYS A 100 -15.44 0.53 17.77
CA LYS A 100 -15.12 -0.86 17.47
C LYS A 100 -14.32 -0.96 16.16
N LYS A 101 -13.24 -1.74 16.18
CA LYS A 101 -12.43 -2.04 14.98
C LYS A 101 -13.09 -3.14 14.14
N GLU A 102 -12.98 -3.03 12.81
CA GLU A 102 -13.47 -4.01 11.83
C GLU A 102 -14.91 -4.49 12.12
N ALA A 103 -15.78 -3.56 12.53
CA ALA A 103 -17.13 -3.92 12.92
C ALA A 103 -17.92 -4.37 11.69
N PRO A 104 -18.59 -5.55 11.71
CA PRO A 104 -19.52 -5.91 10.65
C PRO A 104 -20.70 -4.93 10.71
N VAL A 105 -20.84 -4.11 9.68
CA VAL A 105 -21.90 -3.12 9.55
C VAL A 105 -22.99 -3.67 8.62
N ASN A 106 -24.11 -4.12 9.19
CA ASN A 106 -25.25 -4.65 8.42
C ASN A 106 -26.13 -3.53 7.80
N PHE A 107 -25.57 -2.33 7.58
CA PHE A 107 -26.35 -1.13 7.27
C PHE A 107 -26.85 -1.02 5.83
N LEU A 108 -26.34 -1.82 4.88
CA LEU A 108 -26.73 -1.73 3.45
C LEU A 108 -27.39 -3.02 2.91
N THR A 109 -27.98 -3.84 3.77
CA THR A 109 -28.68 -5.06 3.32
C THR A 109 -30.12 -4.74 2.93
N ASP A 110 -30.50 -5.06 1.69
CA ASP A 110 -31.90 -5.31 1.33
C ASP A 110 -32.37 -6.56 2.10
N PRO A 111 -33.43 -6.48 2.93
CA PRO A 111 -33.95 -7.63 3.67
C PRO A 111 -34.28 -8.85 2.80
N LEU A 112 -34.49 -8.68 1.49
CA LEU A 112 -34.90 -9.74 0.57
C LEU A 112 -33.73 -10.57 0.01
N GLU A 113 -32.50 -10.05 0.03
CA GLU A 113 -31.37 -10.66 -0.70
C GLU A 113 -30.57 -11.70 0.12
N GLY A 114 -30.86 -11.89 1.41
CA GLY A 114 -30.39 -13.03 2.21
C GLY A 114 -28.87 -13.28 2.24
N ARG A 115 -28.05 -12.37 1.69
CA ARG A 115 -26.61 -12.52 1.52
C ARG A 115 -25.91 -11.19 1.77
N SER A 116 -24.69 -11.36 2.28
CA SER A 116 -23.58 -10.41 2.31
C SER A 116 -23.53 -9.53 3.56
N THR A 117 -22.73 -9.99 4.53
CA THR A 117 -22.02 -9.10 5.45
C THR A 117 -21.33 -8.01 4.64
N LEU A 118 -21.86 -6.79 4.67
CA LEU A 118 -21.27 -5.66 3.98
C LEU A 118 -19.90 -5.32 4.56
N ARG A 119 -19.10 -4.65 3.72
CA ARG A 119 -17.72 -4.31 4.00
C ARG A 119 -17.60 -3.77 5.44
N PRO A 120 -16.84 -4.44 6.31
CA PRO A 120 -16.57 -3.92 7.65
C PRO A 120 -15.98 -2.51 7.50
N ALA A 121 -16.49 -1.54 8.25
CA ALA A 121 -15.79 -0.28 8.40
C ALA A 121 -14.50 -0.54 9.18
N ASP A 122 -13.41 0.14 8.82
CA ASP A 122 -12.14 0.00 9.56
C ASP A 122 -12.35 0.32 11.05
N ILE A 123 -13.09 1.39 11.33
CA ILE A 123 -13.57 1.74 12.67
C ILE A 123 -15.04 2.18 12.62
N LEU A 124 -15.86 1.60 13.50
CA LEU A 124 -17.21 2.07 13.81
C LEU A 124 -17.18 2.89 15.11
N VAL A 125 -17.55 4.16 15.03
CA VAL A 125 -17.60 5.10 16.16
C VAL A 125 -19.05 5.28 16.61
N PHE A 126 -19.32 5.11 17.90
CA PHE A 126 -20.67 5.21 18.46
C PHE A 126 -20.96 6.62 18.99
N GLY A 127 -22.17 7.13 18.76
CA GLY A 127 -22.64 8.39 19.35
C GLY A 127 -21.86 9.63 18.90
N TRP A 128 -21.47 9.68 17.63
CA TRP A 128 -20.60 10.74 17.09
C TRP A 128 -21.29 12.10 17.05
N GLU A 129 -22.30 12.28 16.20
CA GLU A 129 -23.03 13.54 16.05
C GLU A 129 -24.54 13.30 16.06
N GLY A 130 -25.27 14.04 16.91
CA GLY A 130 -26.72 13.88 17.04
C GLY A 130 -27.16 12.46 17.43
N GLY A 131 -26.30 11.72 18.15
CA GLY A 131 -26.54 10.32 18.52
C GLY A 131 -26.29 9.29 17.40
N LYS A 132 -25.89 9.72 16.20
CA LYS A 132 -25.64 8.83 15.06
C LYS A 132 -24.27 8.16 15.18
N HIS A 133 -24.17 6.93 14.68
CA HIS A 133 -22.90 6.23 14.54
C HIS A 133 -22.15 6.71 13.28
N ALA A 134 -20.82 6.69 13.31
CA ALA A 134 -19.98 7.03 12.17
C ALA A 134 -19.13 5.83 11.75
N CYS A 135 -19.11 5.53 10.45
CA CYS A 135 -18.20 4.56 9.85
C CYS A 135 -16.98 5.31 9.32
N VAL A 136 -15.79 4.90 9.74
CA VAL A 136 -14.52 5.46 9.30
C VAL A 136 -13.78 4.40 8.50
N ASP A 137 -13.56 4.69 7.22
CA ASP A 137 -12.74 3.89 6.32
C ASP A 137 -11.43 4.62 6.01
N LEU A 138 -10.33 3.90 6.13
CA LEU A 138 -8.98 4.40 5.90
C LEU A 138 -8.49 3.89 4.54
N THR A 139 -8.03 4.81 3.70
CA THR A 139 -7.41 4.46 2.42
C THR A 139 -5.99 4.99 2.40
N GLY A 140 -5.02 4.06 2.30
CA GLY A 140 -3.64 4.43 2.00
C GLY A 140 -3.51 4.76 0.52
N VAL A 141 -3.11 5.98 0.19
CA VAL A 141 -2.69 6.30 -1.19
C VAL A 141 -1.17 6.23 -1.26
N SER A 142 -0.67 5.44 -2.22
CA SER A 142 0.73 5.55 -2.60
C SER A 142 0.83 6.77 -3.53
N PRO A 143 1.74 7.72 -3.25
CA PRO A 143 1.86 8.96 -4.03
C PRO A 143 2.29 8.74 -5.48
N LEU A 144 2.64 7.50 -5.87
CA LEU A 144 3.04 7.14 -7.23
C LEU A 144 2.00 6.32 -8.01
N VAL A 145 0.77 6.15 -7.51
CA VAL A 145 -0.32 5.56 -8.30
C VAL A 145 -0.55 6.41 -9.55
N GLY A 146 -0.11 5.91 -10.71
CA GLY A 146 -0.29 6.56 -12.01
C GLY A 146 0.93 6.54 -12.95
N LEU A 147 2.11 6.09 -12.51
CA LEU A 147 3.29 5.97 -13.37
C LEU A 147 3.31 4.64 -14.14
N LYS A 148 2.29 4.36 -14.97
CA LYS A 148 2.36 3.20 -15.88
C LYS A 148 3.44 3.45 -16.94
N GLY A 149 4.61 2.83 -16.78
CA GLY A 149 5.54 2.59 -17.87
C GLY A 149 5.00 1.50 -18.82
N PRO A 150 5.46 1.44 -20.08
CA PRO A 150 5.10 0.35 -20.98
C PRO A 150 5.57 -0.98 -20.39
N ARG A 151 4.62 -1.89 -20.15
CA ARG A 151 4.89 -3.27 -19.79
C ARG A 151 5.46 -3.97 -21.02
N VAL A 152 6.69 -4.47 -20.93
CA VAL A 152 7.21 -5.43 -21.89
C VAL A 152 7.53 -6.71 -21.12
N CYS A 153 6.68 -7.72 -21.31
CA CYS A 153 7.07 -9.10 -21.03
C CYS A 153 7.46 -9.72 -22.37
N GLY A 154 8.76 -9.90 -22.61
CA GLY A 154 9.26 -10.76 -23.67
C GLY A 154 9.21 -12.20 -23.19
N GLY A 155 8.36 -13.02 -23.79
CA GLY A 155 8.37 -14.46 -23.59
C GLY A 155 9.66 -15.08 -24.13
N SER A 156 10.03 -16.24 -23.61
CA SER A 156 11.03 -17.09 -24.26
C SER A 156 10.62 -18.55 -24.12
N GLY A 157 10.32 -19.13 -25.28
CA GLY A 157 9.94 -20.53 -25.48
C GLY A 157 9.67 -20.82 -26.95
N ASP A 158 10.46 -20.25 -27.88
CA ASP A 158 10.49 -20.69 -29.28
C ASP A 158 11.36 -21.94 -29.39
N ASN A 159 10.84 -23.01 -29.99
CA ASN A 159 11.69 -24.01 -30.65
C ASN A 159 11.18 -24.21 -32.08
N GLN A 160 12.04 -23.88 -33.03
CA GLN A 160 11.79 -23.84 -34.47
C GLN A 160 11.57 -25.24 -35.06
N GLY A 161 10.62 -25.34 -36.00
CA GLY A 161 10.48 -26.49 -36.87
C GLY A 161 11.59 -26.57 -37.93
N ARG A 162 11.98 -27.80 -38.28
CA ARG A 162 12.57 -28.13 -39.58
C ARG A 162 11.86 -29.36 -40.14
N GLY A 163 11.18 -29.18 -41.27
CA GLY A 163 10.74 -30.27 -42.12
C GLY A 163 11.87 -30.79 -43.01
N GLY A 164 11.78 -32.05 -43.41
CA GLY A 164 12.60 -32.69 -44.44
C GLY A 164 12.00 -34.04 -44.81
N GLN A 165 11.66 -34.21 -46.09
CA GLN A 165 10.98 -35.37 -46.69
C GLN A 165 11.92 -36.54 -47.00
N SER A 166 11.29 -37.70 -47.31
CA SER A 166 11.73 -38.77 -48.24
C SER A 166 12.54 -39.94 -47.68
N SER A 167 11.91 -41.11 -47.57
CA SER A 167 11.98 -42.21 -48.56
C SER A 167 10.78 -43.14 -48.39
#